data_AF-A0A1Q9BXU6-F1
#
_entry.id   AF-A0A1Q9BXU6-F1
#
_cell.length_a   1.000
_cell.length_b   1.000
_cell.length_c   1.000
_cell.angle_alpha   90.00
_cell.angle_beta   90.00
_cell.angle_gamma   90.00
#
_symmetry.space_group_name_H-M   'P 1'
#
loop_
_entity.id
_entity.type
_entity.pdbx_description
1 polymer ?
#
loop_
_entity_poly.entity_id
_entity_poly.type
_entity_poly.pdbx_seq_one_letter_code
_entity_poly.pdbx_strand_id
1 'polypeptide(L)'
;AARAYRHRFNNAAGWTEVKFVVADFDALSNADFIGQVSIHLDKASSLAGHEQVLHLVDRSGNPVIGKNGLPATLTCAIQFHPLPEGRLSAVWRVHVLSAANLPSRDLSGSSDPWVSLYATGKEGSQAFCFQQRSSVLPRNLDPQWDEMFELPVARPGEQFLAEALEEAAPGLGAAASWLSESFSGLLGGGLSD
;
A
#
# COMPACT_ATOMS: atom_id res chain seq x y z
N ALA A 1 -19.70 -0.73 19.16
CA ALA A 1 -19.45 0.00 17.90
C ALA A 1 -18.10 0.75 17.92
N ALA A 2 -16.98 0.06 18.22
CA ALA A 2 -15.66 0.68 18.40
C ALA A 2 -14.56 -0.10 17.66
N ARG A 3 -14.77 -0.40 16.37
CA ARG A 3 -13.80 -1.14 15.54
C ARG A 3 -13.30 -0.39 14.30
N ALA A 4 -13.57 0.92 14.18
CA ALA A 4 -13.30 1.64 12.93
C ALA A 4 -12.59 3.00 13.11
N TYR A 5 -11.78 3.18 14.15
CA TYR A 5 -11.05 4.43 14.39
C TYR A 5 -9.52 4.27 14.54
N ARG A 6 -8.95 3.14 14.10
CA ARG A 6 -7.50 2.87 14.25
C ARG A 6 -6.67 3.00 12.96
N HIS A 7 -7.29 3.32 11.82
CA HIS A 7 -6.65 3.18 10.50
C HIS A 7 -6.31 4.47 9.75
N ARG A 8 -6.53 5.67 10.31
CA ARG A 8 -6.01 6.91 9.69
C ARG A 8 -4.55 7.23 10.06
N PHE A 9 -4.08 6.76 11.21
CA PHE A 9 -2.72 7.03 11.67
C PHE A 9 -1.88 5.76 11.60
N ASN A 10 -1.72 5.26 10.38
CA ASN A 10 -0.58 4.47 9.91
C ASN A 10 0.24 3.76 11.01
N ASN A 11 -0.39 2.76 11.65
CA ASN A 11 0.23 1.91 12.68
C ASN A 11 0.67 0.56 12.09
N ALA A 12 0.84 0.47 10.76
CA ALA A 12 1.33 -0.76 10.16
C ALA A 12 2.81 -0.93 10.54
N ALA A 13 3.12 -2.00 11.26
CA ALA A 13 4.51 -2.40 11.54
C ALA A 13 5.29 -2.75 10.26
N GLY A 14 4.57 -3.03 9.17
CA GLY A 14 5.13 -3.21 7.83
C GLY A 14 4.05 -3.41 6.77
N TRP A 15 4.44 -3.15 5.53
CA TRP A 15 3.67 -3.46 4.32
C TRP A 15 4.31 -4.66 3.63
N THR A 16 3.49 -5.59 3.17
CA THR A 16 3.93 -6.85 2.52
C THR A 16 3.67 -6.85 1.03
N GLU A 17 2.58 -6.23 0.59
CA GLU A 17 2.20 -6.21 -0.82
C GLU A 17 1.64 -4.84 -1.19
N VAL A 18 1.98 -4.37 -2.38
CA VAL A 18 1.31 -3.25 -3.04
C VAL A 18 0.63 -3.76 -4.30
N LYS A 19 -0.66 -3.47 -4.42
CA LYS A 19 -1.47 -3.78 -5.59
C LYS A 19 -1.88 -2.51 -6.28
N PHE A 20 -1.59 -2.43 -7.56
CA PHE A 20 -2.09 -1.40 -8.46
C PHE A 20 -3.32 -1.91 -9.18
N VAL A 21 -4.38 -1.12 -9.18
CA VAL A 21 -5.58 -1.37 -9.99
C VAL A 21 -5.75 -0.18 -10.90
N VAL A 22 -5.64 -0.40 -12.20
CA VAL A 22 -5.91 0.60 -13.23
C VAL A 22 -7.37 0.48 -13.62
N ALA A 23 -8.08 1.60 -13.61
CA ALA A 23 -9.48 1.68 -13.98
C ALA A 23 -9.74 2.92 -14.84
N ASP A 24 -10.82 2.85 -15.59
CA ASP A 24 -11.36 3.95 -16.38
C ASP A 24 -12.32 4.76 -15.51
N PHE A 25 -12.27 6.08 -15.61
CA PHE A 25 -13.21 6.95 -14.92
C PHE A 25 -14.40 7.27 -15.82
N ASP A 26 -15.59 6.94 -15.36
CA ASP A 26 -16.83 7.37 -15.99
C ASP A 26 -17.53 8.44 -15.15
N ALA A 27 -17.97 9.51 -15.80
CA ALA A 27 -18.76 10.55 -15.13
C ALA A 27 -20.19 10.11 -14.79
N LEU A 28 -20.74 9.13 -15.52
CA LEU A 28 -22.16 8.74 -15.47
C LEU A 28 -22.39 7.28 -15.07
N SER A 29 -21.33 6.47 -14.97
CA SER A 29 -21.36 5.06 -14.59
C SER A 29 -20.32 4.74 -13.52
N ASN A 30 -20.30 3.48 -13.07
CA ASN A 30 -19.22 3.00 -12.23
C ASN A 30 -17.94 2.91 -13.05
N ALA A 31 -16.81 3.26 -12.43
CA ALA A 31 -15.50 3.11 -13.05
C ALA A 31 -15.26 1.69 -13.58
N ASP A 32 -14.81 1.60 -14.83
CA ASP A 32 -14.55 0.34 -15.51
C ASP A 32 -13.18 -0.22 -15.17
N PHE A 33 -13.12 -1.48 -14.78
CA PHE A 33 -11.85 -2.12 -14.48
C PHE A 33 -11.05 -2.37 -15.76
N ILE A 34 -9.80 -1.90 -15.80
CA ILE A 34 -8.89 -2.14 -16.92
C ILE A 34 -7.99 -3.33 -16.61
N GLY A 35 -7.25 -3.28 -15.50
CA GLY A 35 -6.27 -4.28 -15.14
C GLY A 35 -5.70 -4.09 -13.74
N GLN A 36 -4.98 -5.09 -13.25
CA GLN A 36 -4.29 -5.04 -11.97
C GLN A 36 -2.91 -5.66 -12.05
N VAL A 37 -2.05 -5.29 -11.11
CA VAL A 37 -0.78 -5.97 -10.85
C VAL A 37 -0.42 -5.82 -9.38
N SER A 38 0.20 -6.85 -8.79
CA SER A 38 0.63 -6.83 -7.39
C SER A 38 2.12 -7.10 -7.29
N ILE A 39 2.78 -6.42 -6.36
CA ILE A 39 4.21 -6.53 -6.10
C ILE A 39 4.38 -6.82 -4.61
N HIS A 40 5.16 -7.84 -4.31
CA HIS A 40 5.61 -8.09 -2.94
C HIS A 40 6.70 -7.10 -2.58
N LEU A 41 6.53 -6.42 -1.45
CA LEU A 41 7.48 -5.44 -0.96
C LEU A 41 8.63 -6.16 -0.24
N ASP A 42 9.82 -6.12 -0.84
CA ASP A 42 11.05 -6.57 -0.19
C ASP A 42 12.01 -5.39 -0.01
N LYS A 43 12.45 -5.17 1.24
CA LYS A 43 13.26 -4.02 1.61
C LYS A 43 14.60 -4.02 0.87
N ALA A 44 15.21 -5.18 0.67
CA ALA A 44 16.56 -5.27 0.10
C ALA A 44 16.57 -4.94 -1.40
N SER A 45 15.65 -5.55 -2.17
CA SER A 45 15.52 -5.29 -3.61
C SER A 45 15.01 -3.87 -3.91
N SER A 46 14.30 -3.25 -2.99
CA SER A 46 13.69 -1.93 -3.18
C SER A 46 14.55 -0.76 -2.69
N LEU A 47 15.83 -0.96 -2.35
CA LEU A 47 16.70 0.17 -1.97
C LEU A 47 17.13 1.02 -3.17
N ALA A 48 17.40 0.38 -4.31
CA ALA A 48 17.91 1.06 -5.49
C ALA A 48 16.82 1.77 -6.30
N GLY A 49 15.55 1.42 -6.09
CA GLY A 49 14.44 2.14 -6.70
C GLY A 49 14.36 2.05 -8.20
N HIS A 50 14.71 0.90 -8.76
CA HIS A 50 14.71 0.70 -10.19
C HIS A 50 13.29 0.80 -10.74
N GLU A 51 13.17 1.49 -11.88
CA GLU A 51 11.95 1.46 -12.67
C GLU A 51 11.70 0.04 -13.20
N GLN A 52 10.45 -0.37 -13.12
CA GLN A 52 9.99 -1.68 -13.53
C GLN A 52 8.73 -1.54 -14.37
N VAL A 53 8.74 -2.23 -15.52
CA VAL A 53 7.60 -2.34 -16.42
C VAL A 53 6.84 -3.62 -16.09
N LEU A 54 5.57 -3.47 -15.75
CA LEU A 54 4.73 -4.56 -15.24
C LEU A 54 3.56 -4.81 -16.18
N HIS A 55 3.34 -6.07 -16.55
CA HIS A 55 2.19 -6.43 -17.36
C HIS A 55 0.92 -6.43 -16.53
N LEU A 56 -0.11 -5.73 -17.01
CA LEU A 56 -1.42 -5.73 -16.38
C LEU A 56 -2.14 -7.04 -16.68
N VAL A 57 -2.80 -7.58 -15.66
CA VAL A 57 -3.65 -8.75 -15.78
C VAL A 57 -5.10 -8.42 -15.43
N ASP A 58 -6.03 -9.20 -15.98
CA ASP A 58 -7.44 -9.09 -15.66
C ASP A 58 -7.75 -9.68 -14.27
N ARG A 59 -9.04 -9.76 -13.91
CA ARG A 59 -9.47 -10.34 -12.61
C ARG A 59 -9.22 -11.86 -12.51
N SER A 60 -9.06 -12.52 -13.65
CA SER A 60 -8.81 -13.95 -13.79
C SER A 60 -7.32 -14.29 -13.90
N GLY A 61 -6.45 -13.27 -14.00
CA GLY A 61 -5.01 -13.43 -14.17
C GLY A 61 -4.54 -13.50 -15.62
N ASN A 62 -5.40 -13.28 -16.62
CA ASN A 62 -4.99 -13.26 -18.02
C ASN A 62 -4.37 -11.91 -18.40
N PRO A 63 -3.41 -11.85 -19.33
CA PRO A 63 -2.84 -10.59 -19.80
C PRO A 63 -3.92 -9.67 -20.39
N VAL A 64 -3.89 -8.39 -19.98
CA VAL A 64 -4.72 -7.36 -20.59
C VAL A 64 -4.09 -6.92 -21.90
N ILE A 65 -4.86 -6.96 -22.99
CA ILE A 65 -4.40 -6.58 -24.32
C ILE A 65 -5.00 -5.21 -24.68
N GLY A 66 -4.12 -4.30 -25.09
CA GLY A 66 -4.47 -2.95 -25.53
C GLY A 66 -5.14 -2.89 -26.88
N LYS A 67 -5.59 -1.69 -27.26
CA LYS A 67 -6.27 -1.44 -28.54
C LYS A 67 -5.44 -1.83 -29.76
N ASN A 68 -4.11 -1.75 -29.66
CA ASN A 68 -3.17 -2.09 -30.73
C ASN A 68 -2.74 -3.56 -30.74
N GLY A 69 -3.32 -4.41 -29.89
CA GLY A 69 -2.97 -5.83 -29.77
C GLY A 69 -1.71 -6.09 -28.93
N LEU A 70 -1.07 -5.06 -28.36
CA LEU A 70 0.07 -5.22 -27.47
C LEU A 70 -0.38 -5.39 -26.00
N PRO A 71 0.41 -6.06 -25.15
CA PRO A 71 0.11 -6.14 -23.73
C PRO A 71 0.08 -4.75 -23.07
N ALA A 72 -0.95 -4.51 -22.27
CA ALA A 72 -1.05 -3.32 -21.44
C ALA A 72 -0.03 -3.41 -20.29
N THR A 73 0.65 -2.31 -20.00
CA THR A 73 1.72 -2.27 -19.01
C THR A 73 1.60 -1.07 -18.07
N LEU A 74 2.14 -1.21 -16.86
CA LEU A 74 2.29 -0.17 -15.86
C LEU A 74 3.78 -0.05 -15.51
N THR A 75 4.34 1.15 -15.65
CA THR A 75 5.70 1.47 -15.23
C THR A 75 5.65 2.14 -13.85
N CYS A 76 6.39 1.58 -12.90
CA CYS A 76 6.52 2.15 -11.56
C CYS A 76 7.92 1.95 -11.01
N ALA A 77 8.26 2.67 -9.95
CA ALA A 77 9.47 2.46 -9.16
C ALA A 77 9.09 2.42 -7.68
N ILE A 78 9.71 1.51 -6.92
CA ILE A 78 9.45 1.37 -5.49
C ILE A 78 10.75 1.48 -4.72
N GLN A 79 10.75 2.37 -3.72
CA GLN A 79 11.91 2.69 -2.92
C GLN A 79 11.63 2.61 -1.43
N PHE A 80 12.45 1.85 -0.69
CA PHE A 80 12.40 1.82 0.76
C PHE A 80 13.38 2.82 1.37
N HIS A 81 12.88 3.75 2.19
CA HIS A 81 13.69 4.77 2.86
C HIS A 81 13.59 4.63 4.38
N PRO A 82 14.64 4.16 5.07
CA PRO A 82 14.72 4.20 6.52
C PRO A 82 14.70 5.65 7.05
N LEU A 83 14.03 5.86 8.19
CA LEU A 83 13.97 7.17 8.84
C LEU A 83 14.69 7.11 10.20
N PRO A 84 15.59 8.07 10.48
CA PRO A 84 16.48 7.99 11.64
C PRO A 84 15.76 8.13 12.98
N GLU A 85 14.80 9.05 13.11
CA GLU A 85 14.15 9.39 14.39
C GLU A 85 12.64 9.64 14.24
N GLY A 86 11.90 9.49 15.35
CA GLY A 86 10.47 9.80 15.44
C GLY A 86 9.55 8.57 15.43
N ARG A 87 8.24 8.81 15.27
CA ARG A 87 7.20 7.77 15.34
C ARG A 87 7.26 6.76 14.18
N LEU A 88 7.88 7.14 13.07
CA LEU A 88 8.03 6.32 11.88
C LEU A 88 9.43 5.70 11.84
N SER A 89 9.51 4.43 11.44
CA SER A 89 10.79 3.73 11.25
C SER A 89 11.31 3.87 9.83
N ALA A 90 10.40 4.01 8.87
CA ALA A 90 10.70 4.11 7.45
C ALA A 90 9.50 4.63 6.65
N VAL A 91 9.71 4.85 5.37
CA VAL A 91 8.66 5.10 4.38
C VAL A 91 8.96 4.34 3.10
N TRP A 92 7.94 3.74 2.51
CA TRP A 92 7.99 3.27 1.13
C TRP A 92 7.52 4.39 0.21
N ARG A 93 8.34 4.73 -0.77
CA ARG A 93 7.96 5.62 -1.86
C ARG A 93 7.62 4.79 -3.07
N VAL A 94 6.36 4.86 -3.48
CA VAL A 94 5.85 4.19 -4.66
C VAL A 94 5.58 5.25 -5.72
N HIS A 95 6.44 5.28 -6.72
CA HIS A 95 6.34 6.21 -7.84
C HIS A 95 5.62 5.51 -8.98
N VAL A 96 4.43 5.98 -9.33
CA VAL A 96 3.69 5.50 -10.49
C VAL A 96 3.98 6.45 -11.64
N LEU A 97 4.82 6.00 -12.57
CA LEU A 97 5.26 6.83 -13.68
C LEU A 97 4.19 6.87 -14.76
N SER A 98 3.85 5.71 -15.33
CA SER A 98 3.02 5.66 -16.53
C SER A 98 2.34 4.32 -16.75
N ALA A 99 1.37 4.28 -17.66
CA ALA A 99 0.94 3.05 -18.31
C ALA A 99 1.07 3.17 -19.83
N ALA A 100 1.10 2.03 -20.52
CA ALA A 100 1.14 1.97 -21.97
C ALA A 100 0.21 0.89 -22.51
N ASN A 101 -0.31 1.12 -23.71
CA ASN A 101 -1.20 0.22 -24.44
C ASN A 101 -2.47 -0.17 -23.66
N LEU A 102 -3.13 0.79 -23.00
CA LEU A 102 -4.40 0.49 -22.33
C LEU A 102 -5.50 0.14 -23.36
N PRO A 103 -6.43 -0.78 -23.03
CA PRO A 103 -7.61 -1.00 -23.84
C PRO A 103 -8.53 0.22 -23.78
N SER A 104 -9.22 0.51 -24.87
CA SER A 104 -10.30 1.48 -24.85
C SER A 104 -11.54 0.84 -24.25
N ARG A 105 -12.13 1.48 -23.23
CA ARG A 105 -13.41 1.06 -22.63
C ARG A 105 -14.57 1.96 -23.05
N ASP A 106 -14.29 3.20 -23.45
CA ASP A 106 -15.32 4.10 -23.95
C ASP A 106 -15.73 3.84 -25.40
N LEU A 107 -17.02 4.10 -25.69
CA LEU A 107 -17.56 4.14 -27.05
C LEU A 107 -16.82 5.13 -27.97
N SER A 108 -16.16 6.13 -27.39
CA SER A 108 -15.36 7.14 -28.12
C SER A 108 -14.04 6.57 -28.66
N GLY A 109 -13.64 5.37 -28.26
CA GLY A 109 -12.38 4.75 -28.66
C GLY A 109 -11.18 5.18 -27.81
N SER A 110 -11.42 5.77 -26.63
CA SER A 110 -10.42 6.15 -25.62
C SER A 110 -10.78 5.60 -24.22
N SER A 111 -10.06 6.05 -23.20
CA SER A 111 -10.32 5.85 -21.77
C SER A 111 -9.80 7.06 -20.99
N ASP A 112 -10.37 7.33 -19.83
CA ASP A 112 -9.97 8.31 -18.83
C ASP A 112 -9.28 7.59 -17.62
N PRO A 113 -8.08 7.02 -17.79
CA PRO A 113 -7.50 6.14 -16.78
C PRO A 113 -7.01 6.83 -15.51
N TRP A 114 -7.10 6.09 -14.42
CA TRP A 114 -6.48 6.39 -13.13
C TRP A 114 -6.03 5.10 -12.44
N VAL A 115 -5.13 5.21 -11.47
CA VAL A 115 -4.60 4.07 -10.71
C VAL A 115 -4.98 4.16 -9.23
N SER A 116 -5.53 3.08 -8.68
CA SER A 116 -5.59 2.84 -7.23
C SER A 116 -4.36 2.07 -6.79
N LEU A 117 -3.70 2.57 -5.75
CA LEU A 117 -2.70 1.84 -4.99
C LEU A 117 -3.34 1.28 -3.72
N TYR A 118 -3.25 -0.04 -3.53
CA TYR A 118 -3.65 -0.74 -2.32
C TYR A 118 -2.41 -1.34 -1.65
N ALA A 119 -2.01 -0.78 -0.52
CA ALA A 119 -0.95 -1.34 0.32
C ALA A 119 -1.58 -2.25 1.38
N THR A 120 -1.07 -3.47 1.51
CA THR A 120 -1.52 -4.42 2.53
C THR A 120 -0.37 -4.91 3.38
N GLY A 121 -0.67 -5.20 4.64
CA GLY A 121 0.30 -5.71 5.62
C GLY A 121 -0.38 -6.59 6.66
N LYS A 122 0.39 -7.41 7.37
CA LYS A 122 -0.11 -8.27 8.45
C LYS A 122 0.81 -8.20 9.65
N GLU A 123 0.22 -8.15 10.83
CA GLU A 123 0.90 -8.24 12.13
C GLU A 123 0.08 -9.17 13.03
N GLY A 124 0.59 -10.37 13.29
CA GLY A 124 -0.17 -11.43 13.93
C GLY A 124 -1.48 -11.72 13.17
N SER A 125 -2.61 -11.66 13.88
CA SER A 125 -3.95 -11.85 13.30
C SER A 125 -4.54 -10.57 12.68
N GLN A 126 -3.88 -9.42 12.82
CA GLN A 126 -4.39 -8.14 12.32
C GLN A 126 -3.88 -7.88 10.90
N ALA A 127 -4.80 -7.62 9.97
CA ALA A 127 -4.48 -7.18 8.62
C ALA A 127 -4.69 -5.66 8.49
N PHE A 128 -3.79 -5.02 7.75
CA PHE A 128 -3.84 -3.60 7.42
C PHE A 128 -4.06 -3.45 5.92
N CYS A 129 -4.85 -2.46 5.54
CA CYS A 129 -5.04 -2.05 4.16
C CYS A 129 -5.09 -0.53 4.10
N PHE A 130 -4.35 0.05 3.16
CA PHE A 130 -4.36 1.48 2.88
C PHE A 130 -4.53 1.69 1.38
N GLN A 131 -5.40 2.63 1.02
CA GLN A 131 -5.70 2.94 -0.38
C GLN A 131 -5.38 4.40 -0.68
N GLN A 132 -4.66 4.62 -1.77
CA GLN A 132 -4.50 5.92 -2.43
C GLN A 132 -4.87 5.80 -3.90
N ARG A 133 -5.14 6.94 -4.54
CA ARG A 133 -5.54 7.01 -5.95
C ARG A 133 -4.80 8.15 -6.62
N SER A 134 -4.45 7.96 -7.89
CA SER A 134 -3.90 9.02 -8.72
C SER A 134 -4.97 9.99 -9.21
N SER A 135 -4.52 11.05 -9.88
CA SER A 135 -5.35 11.84 -10.78
C SER A 135 -5.87 10.99 -11.95
N VAL A 136 -6.99 11.48 -12.53
CA VAL A 136 -7.60 10.94 -13.75
C VAL A 136 -7.00 11.68 -14.94
N LEU A 137 -6.51 10.96 -15.93
CA LEU A 137 -5.97 11.54 -17.17
C LEU A 137 -6.95 11.28 -18.32
N PRO A 138 -7.69 12.30 -18.80
CA PRO A 138 -8.76 12.08 -19.73
C PRO A 138 -8.26 11.70 -21.14
N ARG A 139 -8.98 10.79 -21.79
CA ARG A 139 -8.83 10.35 -23.18
C ARG A 139 -7.41 9.94 -23.53
N ASN A 140 -6.79 9.12 -22.68
CA ASN A 140 -5.40 8.72 -22.81
C ASN A 140 -5.24 7.20 -22.63
N LEU A 141 -4.65 6.51 -23.61
CA LEU A 141 -4.33 5.08 -23.53
C LEU A 141 -2.88 4.80 -23.11
N ASP A 142 -2.06 5.86 -23.02
CA ASP A 142 -0.66 5.83 -22.59
C ASP A 142 -0.41 6.91 -21.52
N PRO A 143 -1.14 6.87 -20.39
CA PRO A 143 -1.11 7.90 -19.36
C PRO A 143 0.26 8.02 -18.70
N GLN A 144 0.67 9.26 -18.40
CA GLN A 144 1.86 9.59 -17.62
C GLN A 144 1.38 10.30 -16.35
N TRP A 145 1.28 9.58 -15.23
CA TRP A 145 0.84 10.16 -13.97
C TRP A 145 1.98 10.90 -13.28
N ASP A 146 3.17 10.30 -13.25
CA ASP A 146 4.34 10.82 -12.53
C ASP A 146 4.02 11.15 -11.06
N GLU A 147 3.23 10.28 -10.40
CA GLU A 147 2.72 10.51 -9.05
C GLU A 147 3.45 9.64 -8.02
N MET A 148 3.88 10.26 -6.93
CA MET A 148 4.54 9.58 -5.82
C MET A 148 3.58 9.39 -4.63
N PHE A 149 3.44 8.14 -4.21
CA PHE A 149 2.69 7.73 -3.03
C PHE A 149 3.65 7.34 -1.91
N GLU A 150 3.34 7.78 -0.68
CA GLU A 150 4.12 7.45 0.50
C GLU A 150 3.34 6.49 1.41
N LEU A 151 3.95 5.35 1.70
CA LEU A 151 3.42 4.35 2.64
C LEU A 151 4.34 4.34 3.87
N PRO A 152 3.99 5.07 4.93
CA PRO A 152 4.85 5.14 6.10
C PRO A 152 4.87 3.79 6.82
N VAL A 153 5.92 3.53 7.59
CA VAL A 153 6.05 2.34 8.44
C VAL A 153 6.21 2.82 9.87
N ALA A 154 5.31 2.39 10.75
CA ALA A 154 5.37 2.77 12.16
C ALA A 154 6.56 2.08 12.84
N ARG A 155 7.12 2.72 13.86
CA ARG A 155 7.93 1.99 14.85
C ARG A 155 7.00 1.09 15.67
N PRO A 156 7.42 -0.14 16.01
CA PRO A 156 6.71 -0.97 16.97
C PRO A 156 6.49 -0.17 18.26
N GLY A 157 5.22 0.05 18.61
CA GLY A 157 4.83 1.05 19.60
C GLY A 157 5.21 0.72 21.04
N GLU A 158 5.44 -0.55 21.38
CA GLU A 158 5.67 -0.96 22.77
C GLU A 158 7.04 -0.53 23.29
N GLN A 159 8.10 -0.75 22.51
CA GLN A 159 9.45 -0.35 22.88
C GLN A 159 9.61 1.18 22.88
N PHE A 160 9.06 1.85 21.86
CA PHE A 160 9.12 3.30 21.76
C PHE A 160 8.29 4.01 22.84
N LEU A 161 7.11 3.47 23.20
CA LEU A 161 6.32 4.04 24.29
C LEU A 161 7.03 3.86 25.62
N ALA A 162 7.60 2.68 25.89
CA ALA A 162 8.35 2.45 27.12
C ALA A 162 9.57 3.37 27.22
N GLU A 163 10.32 3.53 26.13
CA GLU A 163 11.48 4.42 26.04
C GLU A 163 11.09 5.90 26.20
N ALA A 164 10.06 6.36 25.49
CA ALA A 164 9.57 7.74 25.60
C ALA A 164 8.96 8.05 26.99
N LEU A 165 8.32 7.07 27.64
CA LEU A 165 7.80 7.21 29.00
C LEU A 165 8.95 7.26 30.02
N GLU A 166 9.98 6.44 29.84
CA GLU A 166 11.17 6.45 30.69
C GLU A 166 11.95 7.76 30.56
N GLU A 167 12.09 8.29 29.34
CA GLU A 167 12.69 9.61 29.08
C GLU A 167 11.87 10.74 29.73
N ALA A 168 10.54 10.68 29.60
CA ALA A 168 9.66 11.70 30.18
C ALA A 168 9.61 11.64 31.72
N ALA A 169 9.66 10.46 32.30
CA ALA A 169 9.75 10.24 33.75
C ALA A 169 10.38 8.88 34.08
N PRO A 170 11.55 8.85 34.75
CA PRO A 170 12.20 7.60 35.13
C PRO A 170 11.29 6.67 35.92
N GLY A 171 11.21 5.39 35.52
CA GLY A 171 10.40 4.34 36.15
C GLY A 171 9.02 4.09 35.52
N LEU A 172 8.52 4.96 34.64
CA LEU A 172 7.25 4.72 33.94
C LEU A 172 7.38 3.74 32.77
N GLY A 173 8.56 3.62 32.15
CA GLY A 173 8.78 2.69 31.05
C GLY A 173 8.61 1.23 31.48
N ALA A 174 9.13 0.89 32.66
CA ALA A 174 9.03 -0.46 33.25
C ALA A 174 7.59 -0.86 33.61
N ALA A 175 6.74 0.09 34.00
CA ALA A 175 5.33 -0.19 34.29
C ALA A 175 4.53 -0.48 33.01
N ALA A 176 4.86 0.18 31.90
CA ALA A 176 4.23 -0.04 30.60
C ALA A 176 4.56 -1.44 30.04
N SER A 177 5.81 -1.90 30.17
CA SER A 177 6.21 -3.24 29.72
C SER A 177 5.59 -4.36 30.55
N TRP A 178 5.50 -4.19 31.88
CA TRP A 178 4.83 -5.16 32.76
C TRP A 178 3.34 -5.34 32.44
N LEU A 179 2.65 -4.24 32.10
CA LEU A 179 1.24 -4.29 31.73
C LEU A 179 1.01 -5.00 30.38
N SER A 180 1.89 -4.81 29.39
CA SER A 180 1.75 -5.47 28.08
C SER A 180 2.00 -6.98 28.15
N GLU A 181 2.99 -7.42 28.93
CA GLU A 181 3.27 -8.84 29.18
C GLU A 181 2.11 -9.52 29.94
N SER A 182 1.55 -8.85 30.94
CA SER A 182 0.43 -9.36 31.74
C SER A 182 -0.85 -9.52 30.91
N PHE A 183 -1.10 -8.61 29.96
CA PHE A 183 -2.27 -8.71 29.06
C PHE A 183 -2.08 -9.72 27.93
N SER A 184 -0.86 -9.89 27.42
CA SER A 184 -0.54 -10.90 26.40
C SER A 184 -0.69 -12.33 26.93
N GLY A 185 -0.33 -12.58 28.20
CA GLY A 185 -0.51 -13.88 28.86
C GLY A 185 -1.99 -14.26 29.09
N LEU A 186 -2.88 -13.27 29.24
CA LEU A 186 -4.30 -13.48 29.52
C LEU A 186 -5.12 -13.87 28.28
N LEU A 187 -4.62 -13.60 27.07
CA LEU A 187 -5.27 -13.97 25.80
C LEU A 187 -4.76 -15.29 25.21
N GLY A 188 -3.71 -15.89 25.77
CA GLY A 188 -3.15 -17.18 25.35
C GLY A 188 -3.71 -18.41 26.09
N GLY A 189 -4.51 -18.21 27.14
CA GLY A 189 -5.08 -19.29 27.97
C GLY A 189 -6.41 -19.81 27.44
N GLY A 190 -6.43 -20.43 26.26
CA GLY A 190 -7.59 -21.14 25.73
C GLY A 190 -7.66 -22.57 26.27
N LEU A 191 -8.61 -22.79 27.19
CA LEU A 191 -9.18 -24.05 27.68
C LEU A 191 -8.80 -25.33 26.91
N SER A 192 -7.97 -26.16 27.54
CA SER A 192 -7.98 -27.61 27.33
C SER A 192 -8.71 -28.26 28.50
N ASP A 193 -9.93 -28.73 28.25
CA ASP A 193 -10.56 -29.87 28.94
C ASP A 193 -11.52 -30.53 27.93
#